data_AF-A0A6V8QPJ9-F1
#
_entry.id   AF-A0A6V8QPJ9-F1
#
_cell.length_a   1.000
_cell.length_b   1.000
_cell.length_c   1.000
_cell.angle_alpha   90.00
_cell.angle_beta   90.00
_cell.angle_gamma   90.00
#
_symmetry.space_group_name_H-M   'P 1'
#
loop_
_entity.id
_entity.type
_entity.pdbx_description
1 polymer ?
#
loop_
_entity_poly.entity_id
_entity_poly.type
_entity_poly.pdbx_seq_one_letter_code
_entity_poly.pdbx_strand_id
1 'polypeptide(L)'
;MSTGRVTRSRAAKAAAEAAPLPAISSASSTSRLAKPKPLPKTTKSSQPKSRVQSKAASKPFSASSEAQTLSFPSASHFDAWLLQRGVSTPAGIWLRFSKKSILAQVPSVGYLEAVDISLCHGWIDGQRKALDENFYLQRFTPRRRRSLWSQRNVQRVEMLTAEGRMKPAGIAEVDAAKEDGRWEKAYAGPATMEVPEDFANALKENDIAKRVFDGLSRSER
;
A
#
# COMPACT_ATOMS: atom_id res chain seq x y z
N MET A 1 33.26 -37.81 -25.77
CA MET A 1 34.12 -36.66 -26.13
C MET A 1 34.15 -36.54 -27.64
N SER A 2 33.45 -35.57 -28.21
CA SER A 2 33.63 -35.17 -29.60
C SER A 2 33.23 -33.70 -29.70
N THR A 3 34.21 -32.88 -30.02
CA THR A 3 34.16 -31.42 -30.15
C THR A 3 33.84 -31.06 -31.60
N GLY A 4 32.91 -30.14 -31.82
CA GLY A 4 32.54 -29.66 -33.16
C GLY A 4 32.03 -28.23 -33.10
N ARG A 5 32.83 -27.32 -33.65
CA ARG A 5 32.79 -25.86 -33.49
C ARG A 5 31.80 -25.19 -34.46
N VAL A 6 31.14 -24.17 -33.91
CA VAL A 6 30.46 -22.98 -34.49
C VAL A 6 30.95 -22.55 -35.89
N THR A 7 30.02 -22.21 -36.79
CA THR A 7 30.17 -21.05 -37.70
C THR A 7 28.82 -20.33 -37.93
N ARG A 8 28.91 -18.99 -37.99
CA ARG A 8 27.82 -18.02 -38.19
C ARG A 8 27.50 -17.87 -39.68
N SER A 9 26.27 -17.49 -40.01
CA SER A 9 25.99 -16.76 -41.26
C SER A 9 24.94 -15.67 -41.02
N ARG A 10 25.20 -14.49 -41.58
CA ARG A 10 24.46 -13.23 -41.49
C ARG A 10 24.20 -12.76 -42.93
N ALA A 11 22.96 -12.38 -43.23
CA ALA A 11 22.57 -11.48 -44.33
C ALA A 11 21.14 -11.00 -44.01
N ALA A 12 20.90 -9.74 -43.61
CA ALA A 12 20.80 -8.53 -44.43
C ALA A 12 19.67 -8.57 -45.48
N LYS A 13 18.58 -7.84 -45.23
CA LYS A 13 17.67 -7.33 -46.28
C LYS A 13 17.16 -5.94 -45.91
N ALA A 14 17.07 -5.11 -46.93
CA ALA A 14 17.03 -3.66 -46.92
C ALA A 14 15.63 -3.04 -46.86
N ALA A 15 15.65 -1.74 -46.53
CA ALA A 15 14.83 -0.58 -46.92
C ALA A 15 13.41 -0.78 -47.51
N ALA A 16 12.48 0.01 -46.98
CA ALA A 16 11.34 0.57 -47.69
C ALA A 16 10.95 1.93 -47.07
N GLU A 17 10.32 2.76 -47.87
CA GLU A 17 10.35 4.21 -47.92
C GLU A 17 8.95 4.81 -47.70
N ALA A 18 8.94 5.97 -47.03
CA ALA A 18 8.02 7.11 -46.98
C ALA A 18 6.47 7.04 -47.18
N ALA A 19 5.82 7.94 -46.39
CA ALA A 19 4.66 8.83 -46.67
C ALA A 19 3.31 8.48 -45.98
N PRO A 20 2.35 9.44 -45.86
CA PRO A 20 2.41 10.64 -45.01
C PRO A 20 1.15 10.87 -44.13
N LEU A 21 1.19 11.94 -43.32
CA LEU A 21 0.19 12.48 -42.37
C LEU A 21 -1.21 12.78 -42.98
N PRO A 22 -2.23 12.97 -42.10
CA PRO A 22 -3.25 13.98 -42.36
C PRO A 22 -3.45 15.03 -41.26
N ALA A 23 -3.61 16.25 -41.76
CA ALA A 23 -4.38 17.44 -41.36
C ALA A 23 -5.21 17.51 -40.05
N ILE A 24 -4.89 18.57 -39.28
CA ILE A 24 -5.76 19.64 -38.72
C ILE A 24 -7.29 19.45 -38.66
N SER A 25 -7.87 19.69 -37.47
CA SER A 25 -9.14 20.42 -37.33
C SER A 25 -9.24 21.18 -36.01
N SER A 26 -9.53 22.46 -36.13
CA SER A 26 -9.83 23.47 -35.11
C SER A 26 -11.30 23.48 -34.68
N ALA A 27 -11.59 23.85 -33.42
CA ALA A 27 -12.71 24.69 -32.94
C ALA A 27 -12.93 24.41 -31.43
N SER A 28 -12.53 25.30 -30.53
CA SER A 28 -13.27 26.48 -30.03
C SER A 28 -14.46 26.18 -29.12
N SER A 29 -14.22 26.43 -27.82
CA SER A 29 -15.09 27.00 -26.78
C SER A 29 -16.56 27.28 -27.11
N THR A 30 -17.44 26.85 -26.19
CA THR A 30 -18.45 27.77 -25.62
C THR A 30 -18.75 27.41 -24.17
N SER A 31 -18.49 28.38 -23.28
CA SER A 31 -19.01 28.50 -21.93
C SER A 31 -20.54 28.70 -21.93
N ARG A 32 -21.24 28.24 -20.90
CA ARG A 32 -22.51 28.87 -20.50
C ARG A 32 -22.69 28.90 -18.98
N LEU A 33 -23.05 30.10 -18.54
CA LEU A 33 -23.25 30.62 -17.19
C LEU A 33 -24.36 29.92 -16.37
N ALA A 34 -24.16 29.94 -15.06
CA ALA A 34 -25.14 29.77 -14.00
C ALA A 34 -26.01 31.01 -13.73
N LYS A 35 -27.21 30.81 -13.14
CA LYS A 35 -27.94 31.63 -12.14
C LYS A 35 -29.44 31.21 -12.08
N PRO A 36 -30.26 31.62 -11.09
CA PRO A 36 -30.07 31.75 -9.63
C PRO A 36 -31.28 31.18 -8.82
N LYS A 37 -31.14 31.24 -7.49
CA LYS A 37 -32.06 30.85 -6.41
C LYS A 37 -33.14 31.93 -6.12
N PRO A 38 -34.34 31.57 -5.62
CA PRO A 38 -35.14 32.50 -4.82
C PRO A 38 -35.64 31.93 -3.46
N LEU A 39 -35.72 32.82 -2.48
CA LEU A 39 -36.51 32.82 -1.23
C LEU A 39 -36.81 34.32 -0.92
N PRO A 40 -37.64 34.73 0.07
CA PRO A 40 -38.49 33.99 1.03
C PRO A 40 -39.92 34.59 1.22
N LYS A 41 -40.80 33.96 2.02
CA LYS A 41 -41.90 34.65 2.76
C LYS A 41 -42.24 34.01 4.12
N THR A 42 -41.90 34.77 5.17
CA THR A 42 -42.63 35.16 6.41
C THR A 42 -43.46 34.18 7.28
N THR A 43 -42.97 34.01 8.51
CA THR A 43 -43.60 34.16 9.85
C THR A 43 -44.80 33.30 10.29
N LYS A 44 -44.65 32.63 11.45
CA LYS A 44 -45.39 32.98 12.70
C LYS A 44 -44.78 32.35 13.95
N SER A 45 -44.95 33.09 15.05
CA SER A 45 -44.53 32.89 16.44
C SER A 45 -45.31 31.81 17.19
N SER A 46 -44.67 31.08 18.11
CA SER A 46 -45.28 30.62 19.38
C SER A 46 -44.23 30.03 20.35
N GLN A 47 -44.46 30.31 21.64
CA GLN A 47 -43.65 30.11 22.86
C GLN A 47 -43.27 28.66 23.25
N PRO A 48 -42.34 28.46 24.22
CA PRO A 48 -41.68 27.19 24.47
C PRO A 48 -42.48 26.29 25.41
N LYS A 49 -42.60 25.00 25.09
CA LYS A 49 -43.05 23.97 26.01
C LYS A 49 -41.88 23.06 26.38
N SER A 50 -41.64 22.98 27.69
CA SER A 50 -40.69 22.10 28.37
C SER A 50 -40.86 20.64 27.90
N ARG A 51 -39.82 20.11 27.25
CA ARG A 51 -39.69 18.68 26.97
C ARG A 51 -38.66 18.09 27.92
N VAL A 52 -39.14 17.21 28.78
CA VAL A 52 -38.36 16.33 29.67
C VAL A 52 -37.25 15.68 28.86
N GLN A 53 -35.99 15.94 29.23
CA GLN A 53 -34.83 15.28 28.67
C GLN A 53 -34.79 13.84 29.20
N SER A 54 -35.22 12.88 28.39
CA SER A 54 -34.86 11.48 28.58
C SER A 54 -33.36 11.34 28.33
N LYS A 55 -32.61 11.15 29.41
CA LYS A 55 -31.17 10.88 29.44
C LYS A 55 -30.91 9.57 28.69
N ALA A 56 -30.64 9.65 27.39
CA ALA A 56 -30.11 8.52 26.66
C ALA A 56 -28.73 8.22 27.25
N ALA A 57 -28.61 7.06 27.90
CA ALA A 57 -27.34 6.55 28.40
C ALA A 57 -26.34 6.53 27.24
N SER A 58 -25.39 7.45 27.27
CA SER A 58 -24.22 7.43 26.42
C SER A 58 -23.52 6.10 26.66
N LYS A 59 -23.48 5.24 25.64
CA LYS A 59 -22.56 4.09 25.61
C LYS A 59 -21.19 4.58 26.08
N PRO A 60 -20.54 3.91 27.04
CA PRO A 60 -19.20 4.29 27.43
C PRO A 60 -18.33 4.23 26.17
N PHE A 61 -17.63 5.33 25.90
CA PHE A 61 -16.56 5.37 24.92
C PHE A 61 -15.55 4.31 25.38
N SER A 62 -15.52 3.17 24.67
CA SER A 62 -14.59 2.08 24.95
C SER A 62 -13.19 2.67 25.04
N ALA A 63 -12.50 2.45 26.16
CA ALA A 63 -11.10 2.82 26.32
C ALA A 63 -10.35 2.29 25.09
N SER A 64 -9.73 3.20 24.34
CA SER A 64 -8.95 2.83 23.17
C SER A 64 -7.85 1.88 23.63
N SER A 65 -7.98 0.60 23.30
CA SER A 65 -6.92 -0.38 23.47
C SER A 65 -5.77 0.05 22.56
N GLU A 66 -4.87 0.87 23.11
CA GLU A 66 -3.62 1.19 22.42
C GLU A 66 -2.85 -0.10 22.23
N ALA A 67 -2.32 -0.28 21.02
CA ALA A 67 -1.55 -1.48 20.72
C ALA A 67 -0.26 -1.49 21.55
N GLN A 68 -0.03 -2.60 22.24
CA GLN A 68 1.19 -2.81 23.02
C GLN A 68 2.45 -2.76 22.15
N THR A 69 3.54 -2.27 22.72
CA THR A 69 4.87 -2.30 22.09
C THR A 69 5.64 -3.53 22.55
N LEU A 70 6.08 -4.37 21.63
CA LEU A 70 6.83 -5.61 21.88
C LEU A 70 8.14 -5.62 21.10
N SER A 71 9.10 -6.45 21.52
CA SER A 71 10.34 -6.72 20.79
C SER A 71 10.64 -8.22 20.80
N PHE A 72 11.13 -8.74 19.68
CA PHE A 72 11.51 -10.15 19.55
C PHE A 72 12.96 -10.25 19.07
N PRO A 73 13.79 -11.11 19.68
CA PRO A 73 15.21 -11.24 19.34
C PRO A 73 15.43 -11.98 18.02
N SER A 74 14.46 -12.75 17.52
CA SER A 74 14.56 -13.46 16.24
C SER A 74 13.19 -13.71 15.60
N ALA A 75 13.22 -14.10 14.33
CA ALA A 75 12.09 -14.57 13.55
C ALA A 75 11.25 -15.63 14.30
N SER A 76 11.90 -16.67 14.83
CA SER A 76 11.23 -17.78 15.53
C SER A 76 10.46 -17.33 16.78
N HIS A 77 10.97 -16.33 17.51
CA HIS A 77 10.28 -15.79 18.69
C HIS A 77 9.01 -15.03 18.29
N PHE A 78 9.06 -14.28 17.18
CA PHE A 78 7.88 -13.58 16.68
C PHE A 78 6.84 -14.56 16.12
N ASP A 79 7.27 -15.58 15.39
CA ASP A 79 6.41 -16.66 14.87
C ASP A 79 5.67 -17.38 16.00
N ALA A 80 6.41 -17.79 17.05
CA ALA A 80 5.83 -18.43 18.22
C ALA A 80 4.84 -17.52 18.96
N TRP A 81 5.14 -16.22 19.08
CA TRP A 81 4.23 -15.27 19.71
C TRP A 81 2.94 -15.09 18.90
N LEU A 82 3.02 -14.96 17.57
CA LEU A 82 1.83 -14.85 16.72
C LEU A 82 0.97 -16.10 16.78
N LEU A 83 1.59 -17.28 16.79
CA LEU A 83 0.88 -18.56 16.93
C LEU A 83 0.09 -18.64 18.25
N GLN A 84 0.68 -18.18 19.35
CA GLN A 84 0.08 -18.30 20.68
C GLN A 84 -0.92 -17.18 21.01
N ARG A 85 -0.63 -15.95 20.56
CA ARG A 85 -1.32 -14.73 21.04
C ARG A 85 -1.93 -13.88 19.93
N GLY A 86 -1.63 -14.18 18.67
CA GLY A 86 -2.09 -13.37 17.54
C GLY A 86 -3.62 -13.27 17.49
N VAL A 87 -4.32 -14.42 17.54
CA VAL A 87 -5.80 -14.45 17.48
C VAL A 87 -6.45 -13.58 18.58
N SER A 88 -5.85 -13.56 19.77
CA SER A 88 -6.32 -12.79 20.92
C SER A 88 -5.85 -11.33 20.94
N THR A 89 -5.19 -10.85 19.87
CA THR A 89 -4.65 -9.48 19.77
C THR A 89 -5.22 -8.73 18.56
N PRO A 90 -6.55 -8.46 18.53
CA PRO A 90 -7.20 -7.79 17.38
C PRO A 90 -6.76 -6.33 17.18
N ALA A 91 -6.28 -5.68 18.24
CA ALA A 91 -5.66 -4.37 18.14
C ALA A 91 -4.29 -4.43 17.44
N GLY A 92 -3.67 -5.60 17.27
CA GLY A 92 -2.30 -5.75 16.79
C GLY A 92 -1.27 -5.22 17.79
N ILE A 93 -0.03 -5.06 17.32
CA ILE A 93 1.11 -4.59 18.13
C ILE A 93 1.91 -3.49 17.42
N TRP A 94 2.71 -2.77 18.18
CA TRP A 94 3.89 -2.09 17.68
C TRP A 94 5.09 -3.00 17.92
N LEU A 95 5.76 -3.42 16.85
CA LEU A 95 6.99 -4.19 16.96
C LEU A 95 8.18 -3.22 16.94
N ARG A 96 8.99 -3.26 18.00
CA ARG A 96 10.21 -2.48 18.15
C ARG A 96 11.39 -3.22 17.52
N PHE A 97 12.07 -2.53 16.61
CA PHE A 97 13.24 -3.01 15.90
C PHE A 97 14.48 -2.27 16.33
N SER A 98 15.55 -3.01 16.58
CA SER A 98 16.91 -2.45 16.74
C SER A 98 17.40 -1.94 15.40
N LYS A 99 18.02 -0.75 15.38
CA LYS A 99 18.76 -0.27 14.21
C LYS A 99 20.06 -1.06 14.06
N LYS A 100 20.61 -1.05 12.85
CA LYS A 100 21.82 -1.80 12.50
C LYS A 100 23.01 -1.52 13.43
N SER A 101 23.13 -0.27 13.92
CA SER A 101 24.22 0.17 14.79
C SER A 101 24.29 -0.57 16.13
N ILE A 102 23.17 -1.08 16.63
CA ILE A 102 23.09 -1.72 17.96
C ILE A 102 22.64 -3.18 17.91
N LEU A 103 22.52 -3.76 16.71
CA LEU A 103 21.98 -5.11 16.54
C LEU A 103 22.84 -6.19 17.21
N ALA A 104 24.15 -5.96 17.35
CA ALA A 104 25.07 -6.87 18.03
C ALA A 104 24.84 -6.89 19.56
N GLN A 105 24.41 -5.77 20.15
CA GLN A 105 24.14 -5.66 21.57
C GLN A 105 22.69 -6.00 21.92
N VAL A 106 21.75 -5.66 21.02
CA VAL A 106 20.32 -5.89 21.21
C VAL A 106 19.76 -6.59 19.96
N PRO A 107 19.79 -7.94 19.92
CA PRO A 107 19.24 -8.72 18.82
C PRO A 107 17.77 -8.39 18.56
N SER A 108 17.39 -8.39 17.30
CA SER A 108 16.05 -8.04 16.85
C SER A 108 15.71 -8.79 15.56
N VAL A 109 14.47 -9.26 15.45
CA VAL A 109 13.93 -9.84 14.21
C VAL A 109 14.13 -8.88 13.04
N GLY A 110 14.52 -9.40 11.86
CA GLY A 110 14.63 -8.59 10.65
C GLY A 110 13.25 -8.11 10.18
N TYR A 111 13.16 -6.89 9.64
CA TYR A 111 11.89 -6.35 9.16
C TYR A 111 11.25 -7.24 8.08
N LEU A 112 12.03 -7.71 7.09
CA LEU A 112 11.50 -8.58 6.04
C LEU A 112 11.06 -9.94 6.60
N GLU A 113 11.78 -10.50 7.56
CA GLU A 113 11.38 -11.74 8.24
C GLU A 113 10.07 -11.55 9.00
N ALA A 114 9.90 -10.41 9.69
CA ALA A 114 8.68 -10.06 10.38
C ALA A 114 7.49 -9.89 9.41
N VAL A 115 7.71 -9.30 8.23
CA VAL A 115 6.70 -9.23 7.17
C VAL A 115 6.30 -10.64 6.72
N ASP A 116 7.27 -11.50 6.41
CA ASP A 116 7.01 -12.85 5.94
C ASP A 116 6.24 -13.68 6.98
N ILE A 117 6.66 -13.65 8.24
CA ILE A 117 5.94 -14.30 9.35
C ILE A 117 4.53 -13.72 9.47
N SER A 118 4.38 -12.40 9.40
CA SER A 118 3.05 -11.78 9.52
C SER A 118 2.11 -12.28 8.41
N LEU A 119 2.59 -12.40 7.17
CA LEU A 119 1.81 -12.93 6.05
C LEU A 119 1.41 -14.40 6.30
N CYS A 120 2.33 -15.22 6.80
CA CYS A 120 2.02 -16.62 7.17
C CYS A 120 0.88 -16.73 8.18
N HIS A 121 0.73 -15.74 9.07
CA HIS A 121 -0.31 -15.71 10.11
C HIS A 121 -1.58 -14.93 9.73
N GLY A 122 -1.68 -14.39 8.52
CA GLY A 122 -2.82 -13.55 8.12
C GLY A 122 -2.76 -12.13 8.67
N TRP A 123 -1.56 -11.66 9.00
CA TRP A 123 -1.28 -10.31 9.48
C TRP A 123 -0.64 -9.46 8.37
N ILE A 124 -0.54 -8.16 8.62
CA ILE A 124 0.11 -7.19 7.74
C ILE A 124 0.84 -6.13 8.57
N ASP A 125 1.93 -5.60 8.02
CA ASP A 125 2.58 -4.41 8.53
C ASP A 125 1.85 -3.13 8.10
N GLY A 126 2.09 -2.02 8.80
CA GLY A 126 1.46 -0.74 8.49
C GLY A 126 2.37 0.45 8.74
N GLN A 127 2.01 1.28 9.71
CA GLN A 127 2.73 2.51 9.99
C GLN A 127 4.10 2.25 10.58
N ARG A 128 5.09 3.03 10.13
CA ARG A 128 6.41 3.11 10.74
C ARG A 128 6.51 4.38 11.59
N LYS A 129 7.12 4.27 12.77
CA LYS A 129 7.36 5.40 13.68
C LYS A 129 8.80 5.36 14.19
N ALA A 130 9.49 6.50 14.21
CA ALA A 130 10.77 6.61 14.91
C ALA A 130 10.54 6.54 16.43
N LEU A 131 11.37 5.78 17.15
CA LEU A 131 11.32 5.74 18.61
C LEU A 131 12.41 6.62 19.20
N ASP A 132 13.67 6.33 18.85
CA ASP A 132 14.86 7.03 19.33
C ASP A 132 16.05 6.80 18.38
N GLU A 133 17.27 7.13 18.82
CA GLU A 133 18.51 6.94 18.07
C GLU A 133 18.82 5.49 17.73
N ASN A 134 18.35 4.53 18.53
CA ASN A 134 18.68 3.13 18.47
C ASN A 134 17.55 2.25 17.95
N PHE A 135 16.31 2.72 18.03
CA PHE A 135 15.12 1.92 17.74
C PHE A 135 14.13 2.62 16.82
N TYR A 136 13.33 1.83 16.13
CA TYR A 136 12.11 2.28 15.46
C TYR A 136 10.99 1.28 15.69
N LEU A 137 9.75 1.73 15.53
CA LEU A 137 8.55 0.92 15.65
C LEU A 137 7.92 0.70 14.27
N GLN A 138 7.37 -0.49 14.07
CA GLN A 138 6.54 -0.84 12.93
C GLN A 138 5.25 -1.47 13.45
N ARG A 139 4.11 -0.98 12.97
CA ARG A 139 2.81 -1.52 13.33
C ARG A 139 2.59 -2.85 12.61
N PHE A 140 2.12 -3.85 13.34
CA PHE A 140 1.62 -5.11 12.78
C PHE A 140 0.21 -5.37 13.30
N THR A 141 -0.69 -5.74 12.40
CA THR A 141 -2.11 -5.99 12.74
C THR A 141 -2.63 -7.21 11.99
N PRO A 142 -3.62 -7.95 12.55
CA PRO A 142 -4.39 -8.89 11.76
C PRO A 142 -5.00 -8.20 10.54
N ARG A 143 -5.03 -8.88 9.39
CA ARG A 143 -5.76 -8.36 8.24
C ARG A 143 -7.24 -8.28 8.58
N ARG A 144 -7.87 -7.20 8.12
CA ARG A 144 -9.32 -7.01 8.13
C ARG A 144 -9.89 -7.49 6.80
N ARG A 145 -11.18 -7.85 6.78
CA ARG A 145 -11.92 -8.33 5.59
C ARG A 145 -11.71 -7.50 4.31
N ARG A 146 -11.48 -6.19 4.41
CA ARG A 146 -11.28 -5.28 3.26
C ARG A 146 -9.84 -4.81 3.07
N SER A 147 -8.87 -5.48 3.67
CA SER A 147 -7.46 -5.11 3.55
C SER A 147 -7.00 -5.36 2.12
N LEU A 148 -6.44 -4.33 1.49
CA LEU A 148 -5.89 -4.43 0.15
C LEU A 148 -4.65 -5.34 0.13
N TRP A 149 -4.38 -5.91 -1.04
CA TRP A 149 -3.16 -6.65 -1.32
C TRP A 149 -2.27 -5.84 -2.25
N SER A 150 -0.96 -5.93 -2.02
CA SER A 150 0.05 -5.40 -2.94
C SER A 150 0.65 -6.56 -3.71
N GLN A 151 1.11 -6.30 -4.93
CA GLN A 151 1.80 -7.31 -5.75
C GLN A 151 3.02 -7.90 -5.02
N ARG A 152 3.72 -7.07 -4.22
CA ARG A 152 4.83 -7.54 -3.38
C ARG A 152 4.39 -8.58 -2.34
N ASN A 153 3.25 -8.36 -1.68
CA ASN A 153 2.77 -9.31 -0.67
C ASN A 153 2.21 -10.58 -1.32
N VAL A 154 1.61 -10.47 -2.51
CA VAL A 154 1.22 -11.62 -3.34
C VAL A 154 2.45 -12.49 -3.65
N GLN A 155 3.50 -11.91 -4.23
CA GLN A 155 4.75 -12.62 -4.55
C GLN A 155 5.39 -13.27 -3.33
N ARG A 156 5.38 -12.59 -2.18
CA ARG A 156 5.87 -13.16 -0.92
C ARG A 156 5.05 -14.35 -0.47
N VAL A 157 3.72 -14.25 -0.51
CA VAL A 157 2.84 -15.36 -0.14
C VAL A 157 3.04 -16.55 -1.08
N GLU A 158 3.20 -16.33 -2.38
CA GLU A 158 3.49 -17.40 -3.34
C GLU A 158 4.77 -18.16 -2.98
N MET A 159 5.85 -17.44 -2.68
CA MET A 159 7.11 -18.01 -2.20
C MET A 159 6.92 -18.77 -0.88
N LEU A 160 6.26 -18.17 0.12
CA LEU A 160 6.02 -18.77 1.43
C LEU A 160 5.11 -20.00 1.36
N THR A 161 4.20 -20.04 0.38
CA THR A 161 3.35 -21.19 0.09
C THR A 161 4.18 -22.32 -0.52
N ALA A 162 5.05 -22.01 -1.49
CA ALA A 162 5.97 -23.00 -2.08
C ALA A 162 6.94 -23.58 -1.02
N GLU A 163 7.33 -22.79 -0.03
CA GLU A 163 8.14 -23.22 1.11
C GLU A 163 7.34 -23.99 2.20
N GLY A 164 6.01 -24.09 2.09
CA GLY A 164 5.16 -24.75 3.08
C GLY A 164 5.08 -24.03 4.43
N ARG A 165 5.37 -22.72 4.47
CA ARG A 165 5.46 -21.93 5.72
C ARG A 165 4.15 -21.29 6.16
N MET A 166 3.19 -21.16 5.23
CA MET A 166 1.89 -20.55 5.50
C MET A 166 1.14 -21.29 6.62
N LYS A 167 0.52 -20.52 7.53
CA LYS A 167 -0.34 -21.07 8.60
C LYS A 167 -1.81 -21.02 8.18
N PRO A 168 -2.71 -21.79 8.83
CA PRO A 168 -4.13 -21.81 8.47
C PRO A 168 -4.78 -20.43 8.41
N ALA A 169 -4.43 -19.52 9.33
CA ALA A 169 -4.94 -18.15 9.33
C ALA A 169 -4.47 -17.33 8.11
N GLY A 170 -3.20 -17.48 7.70
CA GLY A 170 -2.68 -16.84 6.49
C GLY A 170 -3.32 -17.38 5.23
N ILE A 171 -3.52 -18.69 5.14
CA ILE A 171 -4.21 -19.34 4.02
C ILE A 171 -5.65 -18.82 3.90
N ALA A 172 -6.38 -18.76 5.02
CA ALA A 172 -7.75 -18.24 5.03
C ALA A 172 -7.86 -16.79 4.51
N GLU A 173 -6.89 -15.92 4.85
CA GLU A 173 -6.86 -14.54 4.34
C GLU A 173 -6.55 -14.47 2.84
N VAL A 174 -5.72 -15.38 2.33
CA VAL A 174 -5.42 -15.50 0.90
C VAL A 174 -6.65 -15.98 0.14
N ASP A 175 -7.32 -17.02 0.62
CA ASP A 175 -8.51 -17.58 -0.01
C ASP A 175 -9.65 -16.56 -0.04
N ALA A 176 -9.89 -15.86 1.07
CA ALA A 176 -10.88 -14.79 1.14
C ALA A 176 -10.58 -13.63 0.16
N ALA A 177 -9.29 -13.34 -0.08
CA ALA A 177 -8.89 -12.30 -1.03
C ALA A 177 -9.02 -12.72 -2.49
N LYS A 178 -8.86 -14.01 -2.79
CA LYS A 178 -9.13 -14.57 -4.11
C LYS A 178 -10.63 -14.61 -4.39
N GLU A 179 -11.43 -15.03 -3.41
CA GLU A 179 -12.88 -15.10 -3.54
C GLU A 179 -13.51 -13.73 -3.84
N ASP A 180 -13.03 -12.66 -3.19
CA ASP A 180 -13.57 -11.31 -3.38
C ASP A 180 -12.82 -10.45 -4.42
N GLY A 181 -11.84 -11.04 -5.12
CA GLY A 181 -11.11 -10.42 -6.22
C GLY A 181 -10.05 -9.38 -5.79
N ARG A 182 -9.76 -9.24 -4.49
CA ARG A 182 -8.68 -8.36 -4.00
C ARG A 182 -7.30 -8.88 -4.37
N TRP A 183 -7.15 -10.20 -4.53
CA TRP A 183 -5.91 -10.83 -4.91
C TRP A 183 -5.47 -10.42 -6.32
N GLU A 184 -6.37 -10.51 -7.29
CA GLU A 184 -6.14 -10.15 -8.71
C GLU A 184 -5.98 -8.64 -8.88
N LYS A 185 -6.68 -7.85 -8.05
CA LYS A 185 -6.59 -6.38 -8.02
C LYS A 185 -5.42 -5.87 -7.18
N ALA A 186 -4.46 -6.73 -6.82
CA ALA A 186 -3.33 -6.31 -6.01
C ALA A 186 -2.57 -5.18 -6.71
N TYR A 187 -2.37 -4.07 -6.01
CA TYR A 187 -1.77 -2.88 -6.62
C TYR A 187 -0.26 -3.04 -6.75
N ALA A 188 0.28 -2.52 -7.84
CA ALA A 188 1.72 -2.44 -8.03
C ALA A 188 2.30 -1.30 -7.17
N GLY A 189 3.52 -1.48 -6.65
CA GLY A 189 4.15 -0.47 -5.80
C GLY A 189 4.45 0.82 -6.57
N PRO A 190 4.74 1.94 -5.89
CA PRO A 190 5.09 3.21 -6.56
C PRO A 190 6.30 3.08 -7.49
N ALA A 191 7.18 2.10 -7.26
CA ALA A 191 8.33 1.83 -8.12
C ALA A 191 7.98 1.45 -9.57
N THR A 192 6.74 1.02 -9.83
CA THR A 192 6.22 0.70 -11.17
C THR A 192 5.19 1.73 -11.65
N MET A 193 5.06 2.87 -10.95
CA MET A 193 4.16 3.93 -11.38
C MET A 193 4.77 4.61 -12.61
N GLU A 194 4.04 4.58 -13.72
CA GLU A 194 4.43 5.27 -14.94
C GLU A 194 4.00 6.71 -14.89
N VAL A 195 4.77 7.58 -15.52
CA VAL A 195 4.47 9.00 -15.64
C VAL A 195 3.28 9.15 -16.60
N PRO A 196 2.15 9.75 -16.17
CA PRO A 196 1.01 9.99 -17.05
C PRO A 196 1.41 10.77 -18.31
N GLU A 197 0.83 10.42 -19.46
CA GLU A 197 1.22 10.98 -20.75
C GLU A 197 0.98 12.50 -20.83
N ASP A 198 -0.09 12.98 -20.22
CA ASP A 198 -0.40 14.41 -20.09
C ASP A 198 0.70 15.16 -19.31
N PHE A 199 1.14 14.61 -18.18
CA PHE A 199 2.24 15.19 -17.41
C PHE A 199 3.58 15.10 -18.15
N ALA A 200 3.85 13.99 -18.82
CA ALA A 200 5.05 13.83 -19.65
C ALA A 200 5.07 14.84 -20.80
N ASN A 201 3.91 15.15 -21.41
CA ASN A 201 3.79 16.17 -22.44
C ASN A 201 3.98 17.59 -21.85
N ALA A 202 3.42 17.89 -20.68
CA ALA A 202 3.65 19.16 -19.99
C ALA A 202 5.15 19.37 -19.63
N LEU A 203 5.88 18.31 -19.27
CA LEU A 203 7.32 18.38 -19.03
C LEU A 203 8.13 18.70 -20.31
N LYS A 204 7.68 18.24 -21.49
CA LYS A 204 8.36 18.55 -22.76
C LYS A 204 8.27 20.04 -23.12
N GLU A 205 7.23 20.73 -22.67
CA GLU A 205 7.01 22.15 -22.92
C GLU A 205 7.83 23.07 -22.00
N ASN A 206 8.49 22.51 -20.96
CA ASN A 206 9.27 23.28 -19.99
C ASN A 206 10.61 22.60 -19.67
N ASP A 207 11.68 23.07 -20.32
CA ASP A 207 13.04 22.53 -20.16
C ASP A 207 13.57 22.57 -18.72
N ILE A 208 13.17 23.57 -17.92
CA ILE A 208 13.59 23.68 -16.52
C ILE A 208 12.91 22.58 -15.70
N ALA A 209 11.58 22.45 -15.84
CA ALA A 209 10.81 21.42 -15.16
C ALA A 209 11.29 20.01 -15.55
N LYS A 210 11.59 19.79 -16.84
CA LYS A 210 12.14 18.54 -17.34
C LYS A 210 13.46 18.19 -16.66
N ARG A 211 14.42 19.11 -16.60
CA ARG A 211 15.73 18.88 -15.96
C ARG A 211 15.60 18.58 -14.47
N VAL A 212 14.71 19.28 -13.77
CA VAL A 212 14.45 19.02 -12.34
C VAL A 212 13.86 17.63 -12.17
N PHE A 213 12.82 17.28 -12.92
CA PHE A 213 12.17 15.98 -12.87
C PHE A 213 13.13 14.82 -13.21
N ASP A 214 13.97 14.99 -14.22
CA ASP A 214 15.00 14.03 -14.61
C ASP A 214 16.10 13.87 -13.56
N GLY A 215 16.29 14.85 -12.68
CA GLY A 215 17.22 14.81 -11.55
C GLY A 215 16.67 14.14 -10.29
N LEU A 216 15.35 13.95 -10.18
CA LEU A 216 14.73 13.31 -9.03
C LEU A 216 15.07 11.81 -8.98
N SER A 217 15.25 11.28 -7.78
CA SER A 217 15.37 9.83 -7.56
C SER A 217 14.02 9.13 -7.78
N ARG A 218 14.05 7.80 -7.91
CA ARG A 218 12.84 6.99 -8.11
C ARG A 218 11.80 7.08 -6.99
N SER A 219 12.21 7.53 -5.80
CA SER A 219 11.33 7.77 -4.65
C SER A 219 10.77 9.20 -4.60
N GLU A 220 11.32 10.12 -5.39
CA GLU A 220 10.93 11.53 -5.45
C GLU A 220 10.11 11.86 -6.71
N ARG A 221 10.11 10.97 -7.71
CA ARG A 221 9.20 10.98 -8.86
C ARG A 221 7.91 10.26 -8.52
#